data_AF-A0A540VSM3-F1
#
_entry.id   AF-A0A540VSM3-F1
#
_cell.length_a   1.000
_cell.length_b   1.000
_cell.length_c   1.000
_cell.angle_alpha   90.00
_cell.angle_beta   90.00
_cell.angle_gamma   90.00
#
_symmetry.space_group_name_H-M   'P 1'
#
loop_
_entity.id
_entity.type
_entity.pdbx_description
1 polymer ?
#
loop_
_entity_poly.entity_id
_entity_poly.type
_entity_poly.pdbx_seq_one_letter_code
_entity_poly.pdbx_strand_id
1 'polypeptide(L)'
;MDLPDSAVRHLQARRLRSGDGLVLFDGTGGEYTATLVDLQRRRAQARIDAHTPREAEAPVAVTVLQGISKGERMDYAMQKATELGVARIIPVISERCVVRLDSERWAKKQRHWQAVAIAACEQCGRNRIPSIDSPCSLETGLAEVDGLPGVIFDTEGDRAARDLKPTEQLATLIGPEGGLAPEEIQRVADLGWQRIRLGPRILRSDTAPVAALAVIQTVIGDLG
;
A
#
# COMPACT_ATOMS: atom_id res chain seq x y z
N MET A 1 -21.63 19.48 -6.32
CA MET A 1 -20.36 19.32 -7.05
C MET A 1 -20.47 18.16 -8.03
N ASP A 2 -19.81 18.25 -9.17
CA ASP A 2 -19.67 17.12 -10.10
C ASP A 2 -18.62 16.13 -9.56
N LEU A 3 -18.89 14.84 -9.69
CA LEU A 3 -17.99 13.76 -9.30
C LEU A 3 -17.16 13.30 -10.50
N PRO A 4 -15.94 12.77 -10.28
CA PRO A 4 -15.08 12.30 -11.36
C PRO A 4 -15.67 11.07 -12.09
N ASP A 5 -15.26 10.86 -13.33
CA ASP A 5 -15.71 9.73 -14.17
C ASP A 5 -15.50 8.35 -13.53
N SER A 6 -14.43 8.20 -12.74
CA SER A 6 -14.14 6.98 -11.98
C SER A 6 -15.26 6.68 -10.96
N ALA A 7 -15.73 7.71 -10.25
CA ALA A 7 -16.80 7.60 -9.27
C ALA A 7 -18.14 7.24 -9.94
N VAL A 8 -18.45 7.78 -11.13
CA VAL A 8 -19.69 7.47 -11.85
C VAL A 8 -19.87 5.96 -12.06
N ARG A 9 -18.82 5.28 -12.53
CA ARG A 9 -18.85 3.83 -12.76
C ARG A 9 -19.02 3.06 -11.45
N HIS A 10 -18.33 3.48 -10.39
CA HIS A 10 -18.44 2.87 -9.06
C HIS A 10 -19.87 2.99 -8.50
N LEU A 11 -20.46 4.18 -8.55
CA LEU A 11 -21.83 4.44 -8.09
C LEU A 11 -22.87 3.59 -8.85
N GLN A 12 -22.71 3.46 -10.17
CA GLN A 12 -23.57 2.62 -11.02
C GLN A 12 -23.45 1.13 -10.65
N ALA A 13 -22.24 0.63 -10.42
CA ALA A 13 -22.00 -0.76 -10.01
C ALA A 13 -22.66 -1.07 -8.65
N ARG A 14 -22.67 -0.09 -7.73
CA ARG A 14 -23.36 -0.17 -6.43
C ARG A 14 -24.87 0.07 -6.49
N ARG A 15 -25.41 0.38 -7.69
CA ARG A 15 -26.84 0.62 -7.94
C ARG A 15 -27.45 1.74 -7.09
N LEU A 16 -26.65 2.76 -6.78
CA LEU A 16 -27.09 3.93 -6.02
C LEU A 16 -28.06 4.81 -6.84
N ARG A 17 -28.88 5.59 -6.14
CA ARG A 17 -29.94 6.45 -6.67
C ARG A 17 -29.83 7.86 -6.10
N SER A 18 -30.44 8.82 -6.80
CA SER A 18 -30.61 10.17 -6.24
C SER A 18 -31.32 10.08 -4.89
N GLY A 19 -30.78 10.80 -3.90
CA GLY A 19 -31.17 10.75 -2.49
C GLY A 19 -30.30 9.84 -1.62
N ASP A 20 -29.50 8.94 -2.21
CA ASP A 20 -28.64 8.05 -1.42
C ASP A 20 -27.48 8.79 -0.77
N GLY A 21 -27.12 8.36 0.45
CA GLY A 21 -25.97 8.87 1.18
C GLY A 21 -24.65 8.34 0.62
N LEU A 22 -23.64 9.21 0.63
CA LEU A 22 -22.27 8.96 0.22
C LEU A 22 -21.32 9.40 1.32
N VAL A 23 -20.17 8.73 1.38
CA VAL A 23 -19.00 9.23 2.09
C VAL A 23 -17.93 9.48 1.04
N LEU A 24 -17.45 10.72 0.98
CA LEU A 24 -16.38 11.13 0.09
C LEU A 24 -15.13 11.45 0.92
N PHE A 25 -13.96 11.27 0.34
CA PHE A 25 -12.69 11.69 0.91
C PHE A 25 -11.81 12.25 -0.21
N ASP A 26 -10.91 13.16 0.13
CA ASP A 26 -9.99 13.80 -0.83
C ASP A 26 -8.57 13.21 -0.79
N GLY A 27 -8.34 12.23 0.08
CA GLY A 27 -7.05 11.57 0.26
C GLY A 27 -6.10 12.30 1.21
N THR A 28 -6.53 13.42 1.81
CA THR A 28 -5.71 14.24 2.72
C THR A 28 -6.08 14.08 4.19
N GLY A 29 -6.91 13.09 4.51
CA GLY A 29 -7.52 12.89 5.83
C GLY A 29 -8.93 13.48 5.90
N GLY A 30 -9.67 13.12 6.96
CA GLY A 30 -11.07 13.50 7.10
C GLY A 30 -12.00 12.85 6.06
N GLU A 31 -13.29 13.07 6.24
CA GLU A 31 -14.34 12.54 5.37
C GLU A 31 -15.49 13.54 5.24
N TYR A 32 -16.20 13.46 4.13
CA TYR A 32 -17.35 14.31 3.83
C TYR A 32 -18.58 13.43 3.64
N THR A 33 -19.56 13.59 4.52
CA THR A 33 -20.89 13.04 4.25
C THR A 33 -21.51 13.86 3.12
N ALA A 34 -22.09 13.19 2.14
CA ALA A 34 -22.71 13.81 1.00
C ALA A 34 -23.99 13.08 0.58
N THR A 35 -24.86 13.77 -0.13
CA THR A 35 -26.06 13.20 -0.72
C THR A 35 -25.92 13.17 -2.24
N LEU A 36 -26.16 12.02 -2.87
CA LEU A 36 -26.21 11.90 -4.33
C LEU A 36 -27.43 12.67 -4.87
N VAL A 37 -27.20 13.70 -5.68
CA VAL A 37 -28.26 14.56 -6.24
C VAL A 37 -28.71 14.06 -7.59
N ASP A 38 -27.79 13.64 -8.45
CA ASP A 38 -28.08 13.16 -9.80
C ASP A 38 -27.07 12.09 -10.21
N LEU A 39 -27.53 11.06 -10.92
CA LEU A 39 -26.70 10.00 -11.49
C LEU A 39 -27.18 9.67 -12.90
N GLN A 40 -26.35 10.02 -13.87
CA GLN A 40 -26.55 9.77 -15.29
C GLN A 40 -25.47 8.82 -15.82
N ARG A 41 -25.54 8.49 -17.11
CA ARG A 41 -24.62 7.52 -17.74
C ARG A 41 -23.14 7.90 -17.63
N ARG A 42 -22.82 9.21 -17.65
CA ARG A 42 -21.44 9.75 -17.64
C ARG A 42 -21.26 10.93 -16.69
N ARG A 43 -22.20 11.15 -15.78
CA ARG A 43 -22.18 12.30 -14.88
C ARG A 43 -22.84 11.91 -13.57
N ALA A 44 -22.23 12.32 -12.47
CA ALA A 44 -22.84 12.22 -11.16
C ALA A 44 -22.62 13.53 -10.41
N GLN A 45 -23.61 13.95 -9.64
CA GLN A 45 -23.53 15.13 -8.80
C GLN A 45 -23.86 14.78 -7.36
N ALA A 46 -23.06 15.28 -6.43
CA ALA A 46 -23.33 15.16 -5.00
C ALA A 46 -23.38 16.54 -4.34
N ARG A 47 -24.14 16.64 -3.26
CA ARG A 47 -24.15 17.79 -2.36
C ARG A 47 -23.40 17.40 -1.08
N ILE A 48 -22.37 18.15 -0.73
CA ILE A 48 -21.65 17.95 0.55
C ILE A 48 -22.57 18.40 1.68
N ASP A 49 -22.70 17.56 2.70
CA ASP A 49 -23.52 17.80 3.89
C ASP A 49 -22.66 18.30 5.06
N ALA A 50 -21.62 17.55 5.43
CA ALA A 50 -20.77 17.87 6.57
C ALA A 50 -19.37 17.27 6.39
N HIS A 51 -18.38 17.88 7.04
CA HIS A 51 -17.02 17.36 7.14
C HIS A 51 -16.80 16.76 8.55
N THR A 52 -16.17 15.58 8.60
CA THR A 52 -15.76 14.91 9.83
C THR A 52 -14.26 14.67 9.79
N PRO A 53 -13.47 15.15 10.77
CA PRO A 53 -12.03 14.93 10.82
C PRO A 53 -11.70 13.53 11.37
N ARG A 54 -12.32 12.49 10.80
CA ARG A 54 -11.99 11.09 11.11
C ARG A 54 -10.59 10.81 10.56
N GLU A 55 -9.78 10.06 11.27
CA GLU A 55 -8.52 9.49 10.74
C GLU A 55 -8.59 7.97 10.89
N ALA A 56 -8.16 7.28 9.84
CA ALA A 56 -8.18 5.83 9.75
C ALA A 56 -6.77 5.24 9.56
N GLU A 57 -5.73 6.04 9.79
CA GLU A 57 -4.35 5.63 9.63
C GLU A 57 -3.72 5.18 10.94
N ALA A 58 -2.84 4.19 10.83
CA ALA A 58 -2.02 3.71 11.92
C ALA A 58 -1.00 4.79 12.38
N PRO A 59 -0.57 4.78 13.65
CA PRO A 59 0.43 5.71 14.16
C PRO A 59 1.83 5.53 13.52
N VAL A 60 2.08 4.38 12.89
CA VAL A 60 3.31 4.09 12.15
C VAL A 60 3.07 4.24 10.64
N ALA A 61 3.81 5.13 10.00
CA ALA A 61 3.81 5.28 8.55
C ALA A 61 4.77 4.25 7.92
N VAL A 62 4.21 3.14 7.45
CA VAL A 62 5.00 2.06 6.84
C VAL A 62 5.27 2.34 5.36
N THR A 63 6.55 2.34 4.97
CA THR A 63 7.00 2.33 3.57
C THR A 63 7.41 0.93 3.16
N VAL A 64 6.78 0.39 2.11
CA VAL A 64 7.09 -0.94 1.58
C VAL A 64 7.88 -0.81 0.29
N LEU A 65 9.11 -1.29 0.28
CA LEU A 65 9.84 -1.55 -0.96
C LEU A 65 9.36 -2.91 -1.48
N GLN A 66 8.54 -2.89 -2.54
CA GLN A 66 7.89 -4.08 -3.06
C GLN A 66 8.60 -4.58 -4.32
N GLY A 67 9.27 -5.72 -4.19
CA GLY A 67 9.89 -6.43 -5.30
C GLY A 67 8.87 -6.77 -6.39
N ILE A 68 9.17 -6.40 -7.62
CA ILE A 68 8.20 -6.51 -8.72
C ILE A 68 7.94 -7.96 -9.10
N SER A 69 6.68 -8.38 -8.91
CA SER A 69 6.14 -9.70 -9.22
C SER A 69 5.34 -9.71 -10.53
N LYS A 70 5.18 -10.90 -11.15
CA LYS A 70 4.42 -11.09 -12.38
C LYS A 70 2.92 -11.22 -12.11
N GLY A 71 2.13 -10.81 -13.10
CA GLY A 71 0.67 -11.01 -13.12
C GLY A 71 -0.06 -10.24 -12.02
N GLU A 72 -1.14 -10.84 -11.52
CA GLU A 72 -2.07 -10.24 -10.55
C GLU A 72 -1.53 -10.20 -9.11
N ARG A 73 -0.38 -10.83 -8.85
CA ARG A 73 0.25 -10.83 -7.51
C ARG A 73 0.57 -9.43 -7.04
N MET A 74 0.98 -8.56 -7.96
CA MET A 74 1.24 -7.17 -7.61
C MET A 74 -0.05 -6.44 -7.25
N ASP A 75 -1.12 -6.64 -8.01
CA ASP A 75 -2.41 -6.01 -7.72
C ASP A 75 -2.94 -6.47 -6.36
N TYR A 76 -2.78 -7.76 -6.04
CA TYR A 76 -3.09 -8.30 -4.72
C TYR A 76 -2.24 -7.65 -3.61
N ALA A 77 -0.93 -7.52 -3.81
CA ALA A 77 -0.04 -6.88 -2.83
C ALA A 77 -0.42 -5.40 -2.61
N MET A 78 -0.72 -4.65 -3.67
CA MET A 78 -1.17 -3.24 -3.58
C MET A 78 -2.47 -3.13 -2.79
N GLN A 79 -3.45 -3.97 -3.13
CA GLN A 79 -4.74 -4.00 -2.45
C GLN A 79 -4.57 -4.32 -0.97
N LYS A 80 -3.88 -5.41 -0.62
CA LYS A 80 -3.76 -5.87 0.77
C LYS A 80 -2.83 -5.01 1.61
N ALA A 81 -1.77 -4.47 1.03
CA ALA A 81 -0.94 -3.50 1.73
C ALA A 81 -1.74 -2.23 2.06
N THR A 82 -2.58 -1.77 1.13
CA THR A 82 -3.48 -0.63 1.38
C THR A 82 -4.48 -0.92 2.49
N GLU A 83 -5.16 -2.07 2.45
CA GLU A 83 -6.09 -2.50 3.50
C GLU A 83 -5.41 -2.59 4.88
N LEU A 84 -4.13 -2.98 4.92
CA LEU A 84 -3.31 -3.09 6.14
C LEU A 84 -2.57 -1.79 6.50
N GLY A 85 -3.00 -0.63 5.97
CA GLY A 85 -2.51 0.67 6.44
C GLY A 85 -1.10 1.05 6.00
N VAL A 86 -0.58 0.50 4.89
CA VAL A 86 0.68 0.99 4.31
C VAL A 86 0.56 2.47 3.94
N ALA A 87 1.61 3.27 4.15
CA ALA A 87 1.61 4.70 3.83
C ALA A 87 2.21 4.99 2.44
N ARG A 88 3.27 4.27 2.05
CA ARG A 88 3.97 4.42 0.76
C ARG A 88 4.41 3.07 0.24
N ILE A 89 4.30 2.85 -1.06
CA ILE A 89 4.86 1.68 -1.72
C ILE A 89 5.83 2.12 -2.80
N ILE A 90 7.06 1.62 -2.74
CA ILE A 90 8.12 1.84 -3.72
C ILE A 90 8.30 0.52 -4.49
N PRO A 91 7.79 0.39 -5.73
CA PRO A 91 8.03 -0.79 -6.54
C PRO A 91 9.51 -0.87 -6.94
N VAL A 92 10.20 -1.94 -6.54
CA VAL A 92 11.64 -2.10 -6.81
C VAL A 92 11.92 -3.26 -7.77
N ILE A 93 12.80 -3.00 -8.72
CA ILE A 93 13.39 -4.01 -9.61
C ILE A 93 14.60 -4.59 -8.88
N SER A 94 14.41 -5.72 -8.22
CA SER A 94 15.47 -6.52 -7.62
C SER A 94 16.12 -7.45 -8.65
N GLU A 95 17.25 -8.06 -8.27
CA GLU A 95 18.04 -8.94 -9.15
C GLU A 95 17.21 -10.10 -9.72
N ARG A 96 16.37 -10.70 -8.88
CA ARG A 96 15.53 -11.85 -9.24
C ARG A 96 14.18 -11.44 -9.83
N CYS A 97 14.00 -10.17 -10.19
CA CYS A 97 12.83 -9.70 -10.90
C CYS A 97 12.87 -10.14 -12.36
N VAL A 98 11.81 -10.82 -12.78
CA VAL A 98 11.67 -11.37 -14.15
C VAL A 98 10.90 -10.45 -15.10
N VAL A 99 10.50 -9.26 -14.64
CA VAL A 99 9.72 -8.28 -15.41
C VAL A 99 10.66 -7.19 -15.92
N ARG A 100 10.73 -7.05 -17.25
CA ARG A 100 11.44 -5.94 -17.90
C ARG A 100 10.47 -5.23 -18.83
N LEU A 101 10.30 -3.94 -18.62
CA LEU A 101 9.40 -3.08 -19.38
C LEU A 101 10.10 -1.76 -19.72
N ASP A 102 9.63 -1.11 -20.78
CA ASP A 102 9.98 0.26 -21.11
C ASP A 102 9.33 1.26 -20.14
N SER A 103 9.75 2.52 -20.20
CA SER A 103 9.28 3.60 -19.32
C SER A 103 7.77 3.87 -19.44
N GLU A 104 7.21 3.80 -20.65
CA GLU A 104 5.79 4.03 -20.89
C GLU A 104 4.91 2.95 -20.23
N ARG A 105 5.31 1.68 -20.37
CA ARG A 105 4.64 0.56 -19.73
C ARG A 105 4.76 0.60 -18.22
N TRP A 106 5.90 1.07 -17.68
CA TRP A 106 6.03 1.28 -16.23
C TRP A 106 5.11 2.37 -15.72
N ALA A 107 5.02 3.51 -16.40
CA ALA A 107 4.07 4.56 -16.03
C ALA A 107 2.62 4.06 -16.06
N LYS A 108 2.26 3.23 -17.05
CA LYS A 108 0.93 2.60 -17.11
C LYS A 108 0.67 1.66 -15.94
N LYS A 109 1.66 0.84 -15.55
CA LYS A 109 1.56 -0.05 -14.38
C LYS A 109 1.43 0.72 -13.07
N GLN A 110 2.23 1.77 -12.89
CA GLN A 110 2.17 2.61 -11.69
C GLN A 110 0.78 3.26 -11.54
N ARG A 111 0.23 3.83 -12.61
CA ARG A 111 -1.15 4.38 -12.61
C ARG A 111 -2.20 3.32 -12.28
N HIS A 112 -2.04 2.10 -12.81
CA HIS A 112 -2.94 0.99 -12.51
C HIS A 112 -2.88 0.61 -11.02
N TRP A 113 -1.68 0.46 -10.45
CA TRP A 113 -1.51 0.16 -9.03
C TRP A 113 -2.02 1.27 -8.12
N GLN A 114 -1.84 2.54 -8.51
CA GLN A 114 -2.45 3.67 -7.80
C GLN A 114 -3.99 3.57 -7.81
N ALA A 115 -4.59 3.18 -8.93
CA ALA A 115 -6.04 2.97 -9.01
C ALA A 115 -6.51 1.80 -8.13
N VAL A 116 -5.72 0.72 -8.03
CA VAL A 116 -5.98 -0.40 -7.09
C VAL A 116 -5.95 0.08 -5.64
N ALA A 117 -4.95 0.89 -5.26
CA ALA A 117 -4.86 1.46 -3.92
C ALA A 117 -6.04 2.40 -3.59
N ILE A 118 -6.45 3.25 -4.54
CA ILE A 118 -7.63 4.12 -4.39
C ILE A 118 -8.89 3.27 -4.13
N ALA A 119 -9.13 2.24 -4.95
CA ALA A 119 -10.28 1.36 -4.79
C ALA A 119 -10.24 0.58 -3.45
N ALA A 120 -9.05 0.20 -2.99
CA ALA A 120 -8.88 -0.41 -1.67
C ALA A 120 -9.23 0.57 -0.54
N CYS A 121 -8.79 1.83 -0.62
CA CYS A 121 -9.16 2.88 0.34
C CYS A 121 -10.67 3.09 0.42
N GLU A 122 -11.34 3.19 -0.74
CA GLU A 122 -12.80 3.29 -0.85
C GLU A 122 -13.52 2.12 -0.15
N GLN A 123 -12.91 0.92 -0.17
CA GLN A 123 -13.49 -0.28 0.41
C GLN A 123 -13.22 -0.40 1.92
N CYS A 124 -11.98 -0.18 2.37
CA CYS A 124 -11.58 -0.34 3.76
C CYS A 124 -11.86 0.90 4.63
N GLY A 125 -12.27 2.01 4.03
CA GLY A 125 -12.57 3.25 4.75
C GLY A 125 -11.31 4.00 5.18
N ARG A 126 -10.20 3.83 4.47
CA ARG A 126 -9.04 4.71 4.61
C ARG A 126 -9.30 6.00 3.86
N ASN A 127 -8.92 7.11 4.48
CA ASN A 127 -9.11 8.45 3.92
C ASN A 127 -7.79 9.16 3.58
N ARG A 128 -6.66 8.47 3.74
CA ARG A 128 -5.38 8.83 3.14
C ARG A 128 -4.96 7.76 2.15
N ILE A 129 -4.80 8.17 0.89
CA ILE A 129 -4.42 7.26 -0.19
C ILE A 129 -2.90 7.04 -0.13
N PRO A 130 -2.40 5.80 -0.04
CA PRO A 130 -0.97 5.58 -0.06
C PRO A 130 -0.37 5.95 -1.42
N SER A 131 0.83 6.52 -1.40
CA SER A 131 1.55 6.85 -2.63
C SER A 131 2.16 5.58 -3.22
N ILE A 132 1.96 5.38 -4.53
CA ILE A 132 2.63 4.33 -5.30
C ILE A 132 3.66 5.00 -6.22
N ASP A 133 4.94 4.79 -5.92
CA ASP A 133 6.01 5.48 -6.63
C ASP A 133 6.28 4.87 -8.01
N SER A 134 7.06 5.59 -8.81
CA SER A 134 7.57 5.06 -10.07
C SER A 134 8.51 3.88 -9.81
N PRO A 135 8.37 2.76 -10.55
CA PRO A 135 9.30 1.64 -10.45
C PRO A 135 10.76 2.08 -10.62
N CYS A 136 11.61 1.67 -9.68
CA CYS A 136 13.04 2.03 -9.67
C CYS A 136 13.92 0.80 -9.39
N SER A 137 15.25 0.97 -9.44
CA SER A 137 16.16 -0.09 -8.98
C SER A 137 16.07 -0.25 -7.46
N LEU A 138 16.44 -1.42 -6.94
CA LEU A 138 16.51 -1.61 -5.48
C LEU A 138 17.43 -0.58 -4.81
N GLU A 139 18.56 -0.25 -5.43
CA GLU A 139 19.50 0.76 -4.90
C GLU A 139 18.85 2.14 -4.76
N THR A 140 18.14 2.61 -5.80
CA THR A 140 17.38 3.87 -5.74
C THR A 140 16.29 3.79 -4.68
N GLY A 141 15.56 2.68 -4.59
CA GLY A 141 14.52 2.51 -3.57
C GLY A 141 15.07 2.52 -2.14
N LEU A 142 16.24 1.92 -1.91
CA LEU A 142 16.90 1.91 -0.60
C LEU A 142 17.40 3.32 -0.23
N ALA A 143 17.89 4.10 -1.19
CA ALA A 143 18.31 5.48 -0.95
C ALA A 143 17.15 6.39 -0.50
N GLU A 144 15.92 6.12 -0.95
CA GLU A 144 14.71 6.87 -0.55
C GLU A 144 14.29 6.66 0.91
N VAL A 145 14.80 5.59 1.54
CA VAL A 145 14.48 5.21 2.94
C VAL A 145 15.72 5.14 3.82
N ASP A 146 16.85 5.67 3.33
CA ASP A 146 18.08 5.75 4.11
C ASP A 146 17.86 6.63 5.37
N GLY A 147 18.41 6.18 6.49
CA GLY A 147 18.19 6.80 7.79
C GLY A 147 16.85 6.48 8.47
N LEU A 148 15.89 5.83 7.79
CA LEU A 148 14.68 5.33 8.45
C LEU A 148 14.97 4.02 9.21
N PRO A 149 14.33 3.78 10.37
CA PRO A 149 14.34 2.44 10.94
C PRO A 149 13.63 1.51 9.96
N GLY A 150 14.19 0.31 9.78
CA GLY A 150 13.60 -0.64 8.87
C GLY A 150 13.82 -2.08 9.28
N VAL A 151 13.01 -2.94 8.69
CA VAL A 151 12.97 -4.37 8.99
C VAL A 151 12.81 -5.20 7.74
N ILE A 152 13.30 -6.43 7.78
CA ILE A 152 12.96 -7.46 6.81
C ILE A 152 12.46 -8.70 7.54
N PHE A 153 11.46 -9.34 6.95
CA PHE A 153 10.90 -10.58 7.47
C PHE A 153 11.56 -11.77 6.77
N ASP A 154 12.16 -12.64 7.56
CA ASP A 154 12.98 -13.75 7.08
C ASP A 154 12.73 -14.98 7.96
N THR A 155 12.82 -16.18 7.39
CA THR A 155 12.83 -17.44 8.15
C THR A 155 14.06 -17.55 9.06
N GLU A 156 15.18 -16.94 8.68
CA GLU A 156 16.45 -16.95 9.42
C GLU A 156 16.66 -15.70 10.30
N GLY A 157 15.62 -14.90 10.52
CA GLY A 157 15.70 -13.72 11.39
C GLY A 157 16.17 -14.06 12.81
N ASP A 158 16.97 -13.17 13.39
CA ASP A 158 17.57 -13.29 14.72
C ASP A 158 16.73 -12.61 15.81
N ARG A 159 15.76 -11.78 15.43
CA ARG A 159 14.84 -11.07 16.34
C ARG A 159 13.41 -11.59 16.21
N ALA A 160 12.66 -11.52 17.31
CA ALA A 160 11.24 -11.82 17.30
C ALA A 160 10.44 -10.57 16.94
N ALA A 161 9.25 -10.74 16.34
CA ALA A 161 8.37 -9.62 15.98
C ALA A 161 8.01 -8.74 17.19
N ARG A 162 7.84 -9.32 18.37
CA ARG A 162 7.58 -8.60 19.63
C ARG A 162 8.69 -7.63 20.05
N ASP A 163 9.88 -7.75 19.45
CA ASP A 163 11.03 -6.90 19.78
C ASP A 163 11.03 -5.59 18.97
N LEU A 164 10.12 -5.45 17.99
CA LEU A 164 9.88 -4.20 17.26
C LEU A 164 9.60 -3.06 18.22
N LYS A 165 10.25 -1.92 17.98
CA LYS A 165 10.06 -0.71 18.79
C LYS A 165 9.07 0.22 18.11
N PRO A 166 8.16 0.88 18.87
CA PRO A 166 7.32 1.92 18.33
C PRO A 166 8.13 3.00 17.63
N THR A 167 7.65 3.44 16.48
CA THR A 167 8.27 4.46 15.63
C THR A 167 7.19 5.13 14.79
N GLU A 168 7.38 6.40 14.43
CA GLU A 168 6.46 7.13 13.55
C GLU A 168 6.58 6.69 12.09
N GLN A 169 7.76 6.19 11.69
CA GLN A 169 8.03 5.73 10.32
C GLN A 169 8.78 4.41 10.37
N LEU A 170 8.48 3.51 9.44
CA LEU A 170 9.17 2.23 9.31
C LEU A 170 9.28 1.83 7.84
N ALA A 171 10.46 1.39 7.41
CA ALA A 171 10.64 0.81 6.09
C ALA A 171 10.70 -0.73 6.15
N THR A 172 10.16 -1.39 5.13
CA THR A 172 10.32 -2.85 4.96
C THR A 172 10.55 -3.22 3.50
N LEU A 173 11.39 -4.21 3.26
CA LEU A 173 11.66 -4.74 1.93
C LEU A 173 11.02 -6.12 1.78
N ILE A 174 10.33 -6.30 0.66
CA ILE A 174 9.66 -7.55 0.30
C ILE A 174 10.16 -7.98 -1.07
N GLY A 175 10.74 -9.18 -1.15
CA GLY A 175 11.25 -9.73 -2.41
C GLY A 175 10.15 -10.12 -3.41
N PRO A 176 10.52 -10.30 -4.69
CA PRO A 176 9.64 -10.88 -5.71
C PRO A 176 9.49 -12.40 -5.50
N GLU A 177 8.89 -13.12 -6.45
CA GLU A 177 8.74 -14.57 -6.39
C GLU A 177 10.05 -15.34 -6.19
N GLY A 178 11.16 -14.82 -6.73
CA GLY A 178 12.49 -15.41 -6.59
C GLY A 178 13.17 -15.14 -5.25
N GLY A 179 12.52 -14.41 -4.35
CA GLY A 179 13.12 -13.90 -3.13
C GLY A 179 14.16 -12.82 -3.38
N LEU A 180 14.86 -12.42 -2.32
CA LEU A 180 15.98 -11.49 -2.36
C LEU A 180 17.29 -12.28 -2.53
N ALA A 181 18.25 -11.71 -3.25
CA ALA A 181 19.60 -12.24 -3.30
C ALA A 181 20.35 -11.96 -1.97
N PRO A 182 21.32 -12.80 -1.56
CA PRO A 182 22.10 -12.57 -0.36
C PRO A 182 22.73 -11.16 -0.29
N GLU A 183 23.18 -10.65 -1.43
CA GLU A 183 23.77 -9.32 -1.57
C GLU A 183 22.75 -8.20 -1.32
N GLU A 184 21.48 -8.42 -1.70
CA GLU A 184 20.38 -7.48 -1.43
C GLU A 184 20.02 -7.46 0.06
N ILE A 185 20.03 -8.63 0.71
CA ILE A 185 19.84 -8.74 2.17
C ILE A 185 20.99 -8.02 2.90
N GLN A 186 22.23 -8.18 2.43
CA GLN A 186 23.38 -7.50 3.02
C GLN A 186 23.27 -5.97 2.90
N ARG A 187 22.86 -5.43 1.74
CA ARG A 187 22.65 -3.99 1.57
C ARG A 187 21.64 -3.43 2.56
N VAL A 188 20.57 -4.18 2.83
CA VAL A 188 19.57 -3.79 3.84
C VAL A 188 20.15 -3.86 5.26
N ALA A 189 20.97 -4.87 5.55
CA ALA A 189 21.68 -4.95 6.83
C ALA A 189 22.67 -3.79 7.01
N ASP A 190 23.30 -3.31 5.94
CA ASP A 190 24.22 -2.17 5.96
C ASP A 190 23.50 -0.84 6.29
N LEU A 191 22.18 -0.74 6.03
CA LEU A 191 21.33 0.36 6.51
C LEU A 191 20.94 0.25 7.98
N GLY A 192 21.40 -0.80 8.68
CA GLY A 192 21.07 -1.07 10.07
C GLY A 192 19.67 -1.65 10.29
N TRP A 193 19.02 -2.16 9.24
CA TRP A 193 17.69 -2.76 9.36
C TRP A 193 17.72 -4.10 10.10
N GLN A 194 16.65 -4.37 10.83
CA GLN A 194 16.55 -5.57 11.67
C GLN A 194 15.95 -6.76 10.89
N ARG A 195 16.46 -7.97 11.15
CA ARG A 195 15.90 -9.21 10.57
C ARG A 195 14.91 -9.84 11.54
N ILE A 196 13.62 -9.68 11.26
CA ILE A 196 12.55 -10.23 12.07
C ILE A 196 12.19 -11.63 11.58
N ARG A 197 12.13 -12.59 12.50
CA ARG A 197 11.74 -13.95 12.18
C ARG A 197 10.24 -14.06 11.89
N LEU A 198 9.88 -14.57 10.71
CA LEU A 198 8.47 -14.82 10.33
C LEU A 198 8.15 -16.33 10.25
N GLY A 199 8.34 -17.02 11.37
CA GLY A 199 8.17 -18.47 11.45
C GLY A 199 9.17 -19.25 10.56
N PRO A 200 9.05 -20.59 10.52
CA PRO A 200 10.03 -21.44 9.83
C PRO A 200 9.68 -21.71 8.35
N ARG A 201 8.59 -21.14 7.83
CA ARG A 201 8.05 -21.47 6.49
C ARG A 201 8.31 -20.32 5.54
N ILE A 202 8.85 -20.64 4.38
CA ILE A 202 8.98 -19.68 3.28
C ILE A 202 7.56 -19.31 2.80
N LEU A 203 7.21 -18.04 2.92
CA LEU A 203 5.94 -17.51 2.41
C LEU A 203 6.08 -17.15 0.93
N ARG A 204 4.98 -17.28 0.18
CA ARG A 204 4.93 -16.80 -1.21
C ARG A 204 5.01 -15.28 -1.25
N SER A 205 5.45 -14.72 -2.38
CA SER A 205 5.63 -13.27 -2.57
C SER A 205 4.34 -12.46 -2.47
N ASP A 206 3.17 -13.09 -2.64
CA ASP A 206 1.84 -12.49 -2.43
C ASP A 206 1.40 -12.56 -0.95
N THR A 207 1.87 -13.55 -0.20
CA THR A 207 1.51 -13.77 1.22
C THR A 207 2.44 -12.99 2.16
N ALA A 208 3.73 -12.90 1.82
CA ALA A 208 4.74 -12.19 2.59
C ALA A 208 4.36 -10.73 2.92
N PRO A 209 3.88 -9.88 1.98
CA PRO A 209 3.46 -8.51 2.29
C PRO A 209 2.33 -8.45 3.29
N VAL A 210 1.34 -9.31 3.13
CA VAL A 210 0.17 -9.36 4.03
C VAL A 210 0.62 -9.75 5.44
N ALA A 211 1.46 -10.78 5.55
CA ALA A 211 1.94 -11.25 6.85
C ALA A 211 2.87 -10.23 7.52
N ALA A 212 3.80 -9.63 6.77
CA ALA A 212 4.71 -8.60 7.29
C ALA A 212 3.96 -7.40 7.84
N LEU A 213 3.04 -6.84 7.05
CA LEU A 213 2.25 -5.68 7.47
C LEU A 213 1.31 -6.01 8.63
N ALA A 214 0.63 -7.16 8.61
CA ALA A 214 -0.19 -7.59 9.74
C ALA A 214 0.62 -7.68 11.04
N VAL A 215 1.85 -8.22 10.98
CA VAL A 215 2.75 -8.29 12.14
C VAL A 215 3.20 -6.91 12.60
N ILE A 216 3.62 -6.03 11.68
CA ILE A 216 4.00 -4.65 12.02
C ILE A 216 2.83 -3.94 12.71
N GLN A 217 1.64 -3.99 12.10
CA GLN A 217 0.47 -3.30 12.63
C GLN A 217 -0.04 -3.87 13.95
N THR A 218 0.13 -5.18 14.17
CA THR A 218 -0.18 -5.80 15.47
C THR A 218 0.78 -5.32 16.55
N VAL A 219 2.09 -5.23 16.27
CA VAL A 219 3.07 -4.95 17.34
C VAL A 219 3.22 -3.46 17.62
N ILE A 220 3.16 -2.61 16.60
CA ILE A 220 3.44 -1.16 16.73
C ILE A 220 2.43 -0.26 16.02
N GLY A 221 1.36 -0.83 15.44
CA GLY A 221 0.32 -0.10 14.73
C GLY A 221 -1.02 -0.07 15.47
N ASP A 222 -2.10 -0.34 14.74
CA ASP A 222 -3.49 -0.18 15.20
C ASP A 222 -4.30 -1.50 15.17
N LEU A 223 -3.68 -2.65 14.89
CA LEU A 223 -4.37 -3.95 14.82
C LEU A 223 -4.41 -4.72 16.15
N GLY A 224 -3.77 -4.26 17.23
CA GLY A 224 -3.88 -4.86 18.57
C GLY A 224 -2.69 -4.68 19.48
#